data_AF-A0A942E9Q5-F1
#
_entry.id   AF-A0A942E9Q5-F1
#
_cell.length_a   1.000
_cell.length_b   1.000
_cell.length_c   1.000
_cell.angle_alpha   90.00
_cell.angle_beta   90.00
_cell.angle_gamma   90.00
#
_symmetry.space_group_name_H-M   'P 1'
#
loop_
_entity.id
_entity.type
_entity.pdbx_description
1 polymer ?
#
loop_
_entity_poly.entity_id
_entity_poly.type
_entity_poly.pdbx_seq_one_letter_code
_entity_poly.pdbx_strand_id
1 'polypeptide(L)'
;MARVEPIPVTVVTKAGQLLALDADTALLRLPANSGHGHPDGQHCVACATRTDVRAMLYDLLESAKRELRPAFTRVIVDASAVPDPAVVVAALTGKLPAQALRDHTVARLFYLADAA
;
A
#
# COMPACT_ATOMS: atom_id res chain seq x y z
N MET A 1 -5.59 -15.76 -22.58
CA MET A 1 -5.50 -14.75 -21.51
C MET A 1 -4.11 -14.85 -20.91
N ALA A 2 -3.26 -13.82 -21.06
CA ALA A 2 -1.94 -13.82 -20.44
C ALA A 2 -2.12 -13.89 -18.91
N ARG A 3 -1.39 -14.78 -18.24
CA ARG A 3 -1.41 -14.87 -16.78
C ARG A 3 -0.75 -13.61 -16.25
N VAL A 4 -1.53 -12.72 -15.65
CA VAL A 4 -0.99 -11.55 -14.96
C VAL A 4 -0.25 -12.09 -13.74
N GLU A 5 1.07 -11.97 -13.73
CA GLU A 5 1.86 -12.29 -12.54
C GLU A 5 1.53 -11.26 -11.46
N PRO A 6 1.20 -11.70 -10.23
CA PRO A 6 0.88 -10.78 -9.17
C PRO A 6 2.15 -10.02 -8.75
N ILE A 7 1.97 -8.77 -8.35
CA ILE A 7 3.04 -7.82 -8.02
C ILE A 7 3.43 -8.01 -6.55
N PRO A 8 4.70 -8.34 -6.23
CA PRO A 8 5.16 -8.43 -4.85
C PRO A 8 5.13 -7.07 -4.14
N VAL A 9 4.68 -7.10 -2.90
CA VAL A 9 4.70 -5.98 -1.96
C VAL A 9 5.63 -6.32 -0.79
N THR A 10 6.60 -5.45 -0.53
CA THR A 10 7.44 -5.49 0.67
C THR A 10 7.01 -4.37 1.62
N VAL A 11 6.70 -4.71 2.88
CA VAL A 11 6.32 -3.73 3.89
C VAL A 11 7.52 -3.43 4.79
N VAL A 12 7.89 -2.16 4.89
CA VAL A 12 8.95 -1.67 5.78
C VAL A 12 8.31 -1.05 7.01
N THR A 13 8.64 -1.57 8.19
CA THR A 13 8.04 -1.16 9.47
C THR A 13 9.01 -0.37 10.35
N LYS A 14 10.30 -0.36 10.03
CA LYS A 14 11.33 0.33 10.81
C LYS A 14 11.83 1.59 10.10
N ALA A 15 11.77 2.72 10.82
CA ALA A 15 12.32 3.98 10.32
C ALA A 15 13.83 3.86 10.10
N GLY A 16 14.33 4.42 8.99
CA GLY A 16 15.75 4.41 8.65
C GLY A 16 16.26 3.11 7.99
N GLN A 17 15.37 2.15 7.72
CA GLN A 17 15.74 0.96 6.96
C GLN A 17 15.98 1.33 5.48
N LEU A 18 17.21 1.16 5.02
CA LEU A 18 17.60 1.42 3.63
C LEU A 18 17.20 0.23 2.76
N LEU A 19 16.29 0.46 1.80
CA LEU A 19 16.04 -0.48 0.71
C LEU A 19 16.59 0.09 -0.59
N ALA A 20 17.29 -0.75 -1.35
CA ALA A 20 17.63 -0.44 -2.72
C ALA A 20 16.33 -0.35 -3.54
N LEU A 21 16.13 0.78 -4.22
CA LEU A 21 15.03 0.99 -5.14
C LEU A 21 15.57 0.80 -6.56
N ASP A 22 15.26 -0.33 -7.17
CA ASP A 22 15.47 -0.53 -8.59
C ASP A 22 14.54 0.38 -9.41
N ALA A 23 14.91 0.65 -10.67
CA ALA A 23 14.14 1.54 -11.56
C ALA A 23 12.67 1.11 -11.78
N ASP A 24 12.37 -0.16 -11.54
CA ASP A 24 11.06 -0.78 -11.73
C ASP A 24 10.32 -1.04 -10.38
N THR A 25 10.82 -0.44 -9.29
CA THR A 25 10.19 -0.51 -7.97
C THR A 25 9.42 0.77 -7.66
N ALA A 26 8.13 0.64 -7.39
CA ALA A 26 7.34 1.74 -6.87
C ALA A 26 7.47 1.85 -5.34
N LEU A 27 7.66 3.07 -4.83
CA LEU A 27 7.66 3.36 -3.39
C LEU A 27 6.35 4.03 -2.99
N LEU A 28 5.67 3.45 -2.00
CA LEU A 28 4.49 4.00 -1.37
C LEU A 28 4.80 4.33 0.09
N ARG A 29 4.73 5.60 0.50
CA ARG A 29 4.89 5.97 1.91
C ARG A 29 3.53 6.21 2.55
N LEU A 30 3.26 5.48 3.62
CA LEU A 30 2.06 5.70 4.41
C LEU A 30 2.28 6.91 5.32
N PRO A 31 1.41 7.94 5.25
CA PRO A 31 1.62 9.15 6.03
C PRO A 31 1.46 8.86 7.53
N ALA A 32 2.33 9.47 8.35
CA ALA A 32 2.07 9.65 9.77
C ALA A 32 1.28 10.93 9.97
N ASN A 33 0.09 10.82 10.57
CA ASN A 33 -0.74 11.95 10.96
C ASN A 33 -1.13 12.84 9.77
N SER A 34 -2.40 12.77 9.36
CA SER A 34 -2.99 13.64 8.34
C SER A 34 -2.83 15.16 8.60
N GLY A 35 -2.33 15.56 9.78
CA GLY A 35 -2.13 16.97 10.17
C GLY A 35 -3.41 17.61 10.68
N HIS A 36 -4.46 16.81 10.84
CA HIS A 36 -5.72 17.20 11.44
C HIS A 36 -5.62 16.84 12.92
N GLY A 37 -6.15 17.65 13.84
CA GLY A 37 -5.92 17.57 15.30
C GLY A 37 -6.47 16.33 16.03
N HIS A 38 -6.49 15.17 15.37
CA HIS A 38 -6.92 13.88 15.87
C HIS A 38 -6.06 12.75 15.27
N PRO A 39 -5.95 11.59 15.92
CA PRO A 39 -5.28 10.43 15.33
C PRO A 39 -5.92 10.01 14.00
N ASP A 40 -5.11 9.55 13.04
CA ASP A 40 -5.61 9.00 11.77
C ASP A 40 -6.49 7.78 12.00
N GLY A 41 -7.55 7.64 11.19
CA GLY A 41 -8.46 6.49 11.25
C GLY A 41 -9.45 6.49 12.42
N GLN A 42 -9.26 7.31 13.46
CA GLN A 42 -10.11 7.26 14.67
C GLN A 42 -11.37 8.14 14.57
N HIS A 43 -11.27 9.32 13.96
CA HIS A 43 -12.36 10.33 14.01
C HIS A 43 -12.77 10.91 12.65
N CYS A 44 -12.03 10.60 11.58
CA CYS A 44 -12.30 11.18 10.26
C CYS A 44 -12.18 10.12 9.15
N VAL A 45 -13.25 9.95 8.38
CA VAL A 45 -13.31 9.01 7.24
C VAL A 45 -12.27 9.34 6.15
N ALA A 46 -11.98 10.63 5.93
CA ALA A 46 -10.95 11.04 4.98
C ALA A 46 -9.56 10.58 5.44
N CYS A 47 -9.28 10.62 6.75
CA CYS A 47 -8.00 10.22 7.31
C CYS A 47 -7.87 8.70 7.41
N ALA A 48 -8.99 8.00 7.66
CA ALA A 48 -9.08 6.54 7.55
C ALA A 48 -8.77 6.06 6.12
N THR A 49 -9.25 6.78 5.10
CA THR A 49 -9.00 6.43 3.69
C THR A 49 -7.57 6.77 3.26
N ARG A 50 -6.94 7.81 3.84
CA ARG A 50 -5.57 8.25 3.50
C ARG A 50 -4.49 7.30 4.02
N THR A 51 -4.81 6.49 5.02
CA THR A 51 -3.94 5.45 5.59
C THR A 51 -4.26 4.05 5.07
N ASP A 52 -5.26 3.93 4.17
CA ASP A 52 -5.64 2.66 3.55
C ASP A 52 -4.64 2.28 2.44
N VAL A 53 -3.73 1.37 2.77
CA VAL A 53 -2.74 0.81 1.85
C VAL A 53 -3.37 0.23 0.58
N ARG A 54 -4.58 -0.35 0.64
CA ARG A 54 -5.23 -0.93 -0.54
C ARG A 54 -5.76 0.15 -1.47
N ALA A 55 -6.35 1.21 -0.92
CA ALA A 55 -6.75 2.36 -1.72
C ALA A 55 -5.56 2.97 -2.47
N MET A 56 -4.42 3.11 -1.78
CA MET A 56 -3.20 3.66 -2.36
C MET A 56 -2.55 2.74 -3.40
N LEU A 57 -2.53 1.42 -3.19
CA LEU A 57 -2.05 0.46 -4.20
C LEU A 57 -2.94 0.42 -5.45
N TYR A 58 -4.24 0.59 -5.28
CA TYR A 58 -5.16 0.70 -6.40
C TYR A 58 -4.90 1.97 -7.22
N ASP A 59 -4.74 3.13 -6.56
CA ASP A 59 -4.33 4.36 -7.23
C ASP A 59 -2.97 4.20 -7.94
N LEU A 60 -2.03 3.52 -7.27
CA LEU A 60 -0.71 3.15 -7.82
C LEU A 60 -0.85 2.50 -9.19
N LEU A 61 -1.62 1.43 -9.23
CA LEU A 61 -1.91 0.65 -10.42
C LEU A 61 -2.65 1.45 -11.49
N GLU A 62 -3.70 2.17 -11.13
CA GLU A 62 -4.53 2.90 -12.11
C GLU A 62 -3.76 4.04 -12.78
N SER A 63 -2.88 4.73 -12.04
CA SER A 63 -2.03 5.76 -12.65
C SER A 63 -0.98 5.18 -13.59
N ALA A 64 -0.41 4.02 -13.28
CA ALA A 64 0.52 3.33 -14.19
C ALA A 64 -0.19 2.84 -15.46
N LYS A 65 -1.42 2.30 -15.36
CA LYS A 65 -2.23 1.91 -16.52
C LYS A 65 -2.60 3.09 -17.43
N ARG A 66 -2.74 4.28 -16.86
CA ARG A 66 -3.02 5.53 -17.58
C ARG A 66 -1.76 6.23 -18.08
N GLU A 67 -0.59 5.59 -17.93
CA GLU A 67 0.71 6.13 -18.35
C GLU A 67 1.05 7.47 -17.64
N LEU A 68 0.42 7.73 -16.50
CA LEU A 68 0.69 8.90 -15.64
C LEU A 68 1.89 8.65 -14.72
N ARG A 69 2.34 7.40 -14.63
CA ARG A 69 3.54 6.96 -13.90
C ARG A 69 4.24 5.86 -14.70
N PRO A 70 5.55 5.66 -14.52
CA PRO A 70 6.25 4.51 -15.07
C PRO A 70 5.61 3.19 -14.63
N ALA A 71 5.74 2.16 -15.47
CA ALA A 71 5.41 0.81 -15.08
C ALA A 71 6.33 0.32 -13.94
N PHE A 72 5.85 -0.65 -13.17
CA PHE A 72 6.57 -1.26 -12.06
C PHE A 72 6.19 -2.74 -11.97
N THR A 73 7.11 -3.58 -11.52
CA THR A 73 6.86 -5.00 -11.22
C THR A 73 6.95 -5.29 -9.74
N ARG A 74 7.34 -4.32 -8.89
CA ARG A 74 7.46 -4.49 -7.43
C ARG A 74 7.01 -3.23 -6.70
N VAL A 75 6.50 -3.39 -5.48
CA VAL A 75 6.13 -2.27 -4.61
C VAL A 75 6.78 -2.40 -3.25
N ILE A 76 7.34 -1.30 -2.75
CA ILE A 76 7.75 -1.14 -1.36
C ILE A 76 6.74 -0.22 -0.68
N VAL A 77 6.16 -0.67 0.42
CA VAL A 77 5.28 0.11 1.29
C VAL A 77 6.05 0.48 2.55
N ASP A 78 6.41 1.74 2.68
CA ASP A 78 6.97 2.30 3.91
C ASP A 78 5.83 2.59 4.89
N ALA A 79 5.69 1.70 5.87
CA ALA A 79 4.74 1.77 6.97
C ALA A 79 5.42 2.18 8.29
N SER A 80 6.68 2.61 8.25
CA SER A 80 7.47 2.96 9.44
C SER A 80 6.87 4.10 10.28
N ALA A 81 6.02 4.91 9.68
CA ALA A 81 5.33 6.02 10.30
C ALA A 81 3.90 5.68 10.77
N VAL A 82 3.42 4.46 10.48
CA VAL A 82 2.07 4.02 10.85
C VAL A 82 2.06 3.57 12.31
N PRO A 83 1.07 3.99 13.13
CA PRO A 83 1.01 3.63 14.55
C PRO A 83 0.97 2.11 14.82
N ASP A 84 0.26 1.37 13.98
CA ASP A 84 0.20 -0.09 14.02
C ASP A 84 0.41 -0.69 12.62
N PRO A 85 1.65 -1.10 12.26
CA PRO A 85 1.94 -1.70 10.96
C PRO A 85 1.27 -3.07 10.78
N ALA A 86 0.79 -3.72 11.86
CA ALA A 86 0.07 -4.99 11.74
C ALA A 86 -1.24 -4.84 10.96
N VAL A 87 -1.88 -3.66 11.01
CA VAL A 87 -3.07 -3.35 10.21
C VAL A 87 -2.76 -3.37 8.71
N VAL A 88 -1.58 -2.86 8.31
CA VAL A 88 -1.13 -2.87 6.91
C VAL A 88 -0.93 -4.30 6.43
N VAL A 89 -0.27 -5.13 7.22
CA VAL A 89 -0.08 -6.56 6.94
C VAL A 89 -1.43 -7.29 6.88
N ALA A 90 -2.35 -7.02 7.81
CA ALA A 90 -3.69 -7.60 7.82
C ALA A 90 -4.50 -7.21 6.58
N ALA A 91 -4.37 -5.97 6.11
CA ALA A 91 -5.03 -5.49 4.90
C ALA A 91 -4.54 -6.21 3.64
N LEU A 92 -3.23 -6.43 3.52
CA LEU A 92 -2.58 -7.09 2.38
C LEU A 92 -2.72 -8.62 2.40
N THR A 93 -2.91 -9.22 3.57
CA THR A 93 -3.11 -10.67 3.72
C THR A 93 -4.59 -11.06 3.74
N GLY A 94 -5.51 -10.13 3.45
CA GLY A 94 -6.94 -10.41 3.36
C GLY A 94 -7.63 -10.67 4.71
N LYS A 95 -6.98 -10.32 5.82
CA LYS A 95 -7.54 -10.50 7.18
C LYS A 95 -8.53 -9.38 7.57
N LEU A 96 -8.57 -8.29 6.81
CA LEU A 96 -9.56 -7.21 6.97
C LEU A 96 -10.65 -7.32 5.89
N PRO A 97 -11.92 -7.04 6.22
CA PRO A 97 -13.01 -7.10 5.25
C PRO A 97 -12.79 -6.11 4.10
N ALA A 98 -13.09 -6.55 2.88
CA ALA A 98 -13.15 -5.68 1.71
C ALA A 98 -14.33 -4.70 1.86
N GLN A 99 -14.09 -3.43 1.55
CA GLN A 99 -15.07 -2.35 1.62
C GLN A 99 -15.48 -1.87 0.21
N ALA A 100 -14.70 -2.18 -0.82
CA ALA A 100 -14.97 -1.78 -2.21
C ALA A 100 -14.33 -2.73 -3.24
N LEU A 101 -14.77 -2.64 -4.50
CA LEU A 101 -14.23 -3.42 -5.63
C LEU A 101 -12.71 -3.24 -5.82
N ARG A 102 -12.17 -2.08 -5.44
CA ARG A 102 -10.73 -1.81 -5.45
C ARG A 102 -9.94 -2.79 -4.56
N ASP A 103 -10.50 -3.20 -3.43
CA ASP A 103 -9.84 -4.11 -2.49
C ASP A 103 -9.67 -5.50 -3.11
N HIS A 104 -10.69 -5.97 -3.84
CA HIS A 104 -10.62 -7.22 -4.59
C HIS A 104 -9.60 -7.14 -5.74
N THR A 105 -9.52 -5.98 -6.41
CA THR A 105 -8.50 -5.76 -7.45
C THR A 105 -7.10 -5.86 -6.86
N VAL A 106 -6.88 -5.22 -5.71
CA VAL A 106 -5.58 -5.27 -5.00
C VAL A 106 -5.26 -6.69 -4.57
N ALA A 107 -6.19 -7.39 -3.91
CA ALA A 107 -6.00 -8.77 -3.45
C ALA A 107 -5.69 -9.76 -4.57
N ARG A 108 -6.11 -9.46 -5.81
CA ARG A 108 -5.83 -10.30 -6.99
C ARG A 108 -4.49 -9.99 -7.65
N LEU A 109 -4.06 -8.74 -7.60
CA LEU A 109 -2.92 -8.25 -8.38
C LEU A 109 -1.67 -8.00 -7.54
N PHE A 110 -1.79 -7.97 -6.22
CA PHE A 110 -0.67 -7.76 -5.30
C PHE A 110 -0.62 -8.89 -4.27
N TYR A 111 0.57 -9.22 -3.80
CA TYR A 111 0.77 -10.15 -2.69
C TYR A 111 1.86 -9.66 -1.75
N LEU A 112 1.70 -9.93 -0.45
CA LEU A 112 2.75 -9.65 0.53
C LEU A 112 3.90 -10.64 0.35
N ALA A 113 5.06 -10.14 -0.07
CA ALA A 113 6.27 -10.94 -0.27
C ALA A 113 7.15 -10.95 0.99
N ASP A 114 7.22 -9.82 1.69
CA ASP A 114 8.04 -9.65 2.90
C ASP A 114 7.49 -8.52 3.79
N ALA A 115 7.74 -8.61 5.10
CA ALA A 115 7.43 -7.58 6.08
C ALA A 115 8.58 -7.47 7.09
N ALA A 116 9.37 -6.39 7.01
CA ALA A 116 10.63 -6.21 7.74
C ALA A 116 10.64 -4.99 8.68
#